data_AF-A0AAN8W4R4-F1
#
_entry.id   AF-A0AAN8W4R4-F1
#
_cell.length_a   1.000
_cell.length_b   1.000
_cell.length_c   1.000
_cell.angle_alpha   90.00
_cell.angle_beta   90.00
_cell.angle_gamma   90.00
#
_symmetry.space_group_name_H-M   'P 1'
#
loop_
_entity.id
_entity.type
_entity.pdbx_description
1 polymer ?
#
loop_
_entity_poly.entity_id
_entity_poly.type
_entity_poly.pdbx_seq_one_letter_code
_entity_poly.pdbx_strand_id
1 'polypeptide(L)'
;MEPSKPSFLRNVLVKAFLFCVIMILFRFAYVVTLRGESCDLGDFCFFSKPEALNPIVGTGKIAASSAIISVDGEPKLDLYTRKEWRKAVDFYSSIFQDLIAEGYLDQKSKALCVETLTGQDVFALKEIGVKDTIGISKKASPPLVTSGQTEKLKFKNNSFDFVFSGNGMIDQSKNQMNFAEEITRTLKPEGFLVIHTVFKDTYSFNSLLDLFSSCELIRFREIHGFDSSMPEIREIVFKKLPLSSIHGGIAKFHGNLDNKCFVPEHKRELVRSAEPLIVEEPLKPWITLKRNIKNVKYLPSMVDISYKPRYVYIDVGARGYGSSIVSWFKKQYPKQNKTFEVYAIEADKSFHEEYKTKKGVKLLPYAAWVRNETLSFEISHNPDPSSEERGGRGMGRIQPVKSKGSSVREVDKIQGFDFANWVKNTVSEQDFVVMKMDVEGTEFDLIPRLFETGAICLIDEIFLECHYNRWQKCCPGQRSSKYEKTYGQCLDLLNSLRESGVLVHQWW
;
A
#
# COMPACT_ATOMS: atom_id res chain seq x y z
N MET A 1 -50.98 54.11 18.02
CA MET A 1 -51.55 52.85 18.55
C MET A 1 -51.49 51.84 17.41
N GLU A 2 -50.83 50.69 17.46
CA GLU A 2 -50.17 49.92 18.53
C GLU A 2 -48.93 49.21 17.94
N PRO A 3 -47.90 48.89 18.74
CA PRO A 3 -46.78 48.09 18.26
C PRO A 3 -47.20 46.62 18.13
N SER A 4 -46.95 46.03 16.95
CA SER A 4 -47.23 44.63 16.62
C SER A 4 -46.53 43.69 17.61
N LYS A 5 -47.32 42.89 18.35
CA LYS A 5 -46.82 41.87 19.29
C LYS A 5 -45.85 40.92 18.57
N PRO A 6 -44.65 40.66 19.11
CA PRO A 6 -43.75 39.66 18.55
C PRO A 6 -44.42 38.28 18.63
N SER A 7 -44.41 37.54 17.52
CA SER A 7 -45.10 36.26 17.41
C SER A 7 -44.60 35.29 18.49
N PHE A 8 -45.53 34.78 19.30
CA PHE A 8 -45.28 33.83 20.40
C PHE A 8 -44.37 32.67 19.96
N LEU A 9 -44.56 32.18 18.73
CA LEU A 9 -43.73 31.17 18.08
C LEU A 9 -42.25 31.56 17.94
N ARG A 10 -41.92 32.81 17.59
CA ARG A 10 -40.52 33.24 17.46
C ARG A 10 -39.82 33.24 18.81
N ASN A 11 -40.50 33.68 19.87
CA ASN A 11 -39.94 33.66 21.21
C ASN A 11 -39.76 32.23 21.74
N VAL A 12 -40.67 31.30 21.40
CA VAL A 12 -40.52 29.88 21.76
C VAL A 12 -39.34 29.24 21.02
N LEU A 13 -39.19 29.51 19.72
CA LEU A 13 -38.06 28.98 18.92
C LEU A 13 -36.71 29.54 19.38
N VAL A 14 -36.64 30.84 19.70
CA VAL A 14 -35.41 31.45 20.23
C VAL A 14 -35.05 30.86 21.59
N LYS A 15 -36.04 30.63 22.47
CA LYS A 15 -35.81 29.98 23.78
C LYS A 15 -35.36 28.52 23.64
N ALA A 16 -35.95 27.77 22.70
CA ALA A 16 -35.55 26.39 22.42
C ALA A 16 -34.11 26.34 21.87
N PHE A 17 -33.75 27.25 20.96
CA PHE A 17 -32.40 27.35 20.42
C PHE A 17 -31.38 27.72 21.51
N LEU A 18 -31.69 28.71 22.36
CA LEU A 18 -30.85 29.08 23.50
C LEU A 18 -30.65 27.91 24.48
N PHE A 19 -31.72 27.14 24.75
CA PHE A 19 -31.63 25.96 25.60
C PHE A 19 -30.71 24.88 25.00
N CYS A 20 -30.79 24.62 23.69
CA CYS A 20 -29.88 23.70 23.01
C CYS A 20 -28.42 24.17 23.06
N VAL A 21 -28.17 25.47 22.86
CA VAL A 21 -26.81 26.04 22.95
C VAL A 21 -26.28 25.92 24.37
N ILE A 22 -27.08 26.21 25.39
CA ILE A 22 -26.70 26.07 26.80
C ILE A 22 -26.38 24.60 27.12
N MET A 23 -27.16 23.63 26.62
CA MET A 23 -26.89 22.21 26.80
C MET A 23 -25.56 21.78 26.15
N ILE A 24 -25.22 22.30 24.97
CA ILE A 24 -23.93 22.05 24.32
C ILE A 24 -22.78 22.66 25.13
N LEU A 25 -22.95 23.89 25.61
CA LEU A 25 -21.95 24.58 26.44
C LEU A 25 -21.74 23.88 27.79
N PHE A 26 -22.81 23.40 28.44
CA PHE A 26 -22.70 22.60 29.66
C PHE A 26 -22.02 21.26 29.42
N ARG A 27 -22.31 20.58 28.29
CA ARG A 27 -21.64 19.33 27.94
C ARG A 27 -20.16 19.57 27.61
N PHE A 28 -19.84 20.66 26.92
CA PHE A 28 -18.47 21.07 26.63
C PHE A 28 -17.71 21.41 27.91
N ALA A 29 -18.31 22.21 28.80
CA ALA A 29 -17.74 22.54 30.10
C ALA A 29 -17.54 21.27 30.96
N TYR A 30 -18.53 20.37 31.01
CA TYR A 30 -18.44 19.08 31.71
C TYR A 30 -17.31 18.20 31.19
N VAL A 31 -17.12 18.13 29.87
CA VAL A 31 -16.01 17.38 29.26
C VAL A 31 -14.66 18.04 29.59
N VAL A 32 -14.57 19.37 29.53
CA VAL A 32 -13.33 20.09 29.82
C VAL A 32 -12.97 20.05 31.32
N THR A 33 -13.96 20.10 32.22
CA THR A 33 -13.70 20.13 33.67
C THR A 33 -13.47 18.75 34.28
N LEU A 34 -14.04 17.67 33.72
CA LEU A 34 -13.87 16.31 34.24
C LEU A 34 -12.87 15.44 33.44
N ARG A 35 -12.55 15.79 32.18
CA ARG A 35 -11.45 15.18 31.40
C ARG A 35 -10.25 16.11 31.20
N GLY A 36 -10.13 17.14 32.04
CA GLY A 36 -9.00 18.08 32.03
C GLY A 36 -7.65 17.48 32.41
N GLU A 37 -7.60 16.20 32.79
CA GLU A 37 -6.37 15.42 32.95
C GLU A 37 -6.52 14.09 32.20
N SER A 38 -5.52 13.73 31.40
CA SER A 38 -5.42 12.56 30.48
C SER A 38 -6.03 12.72 29.08
N CYS A 39 -5.21 13.18 28.14
CA CYS A 39 -5.38 12.93 26.70
C CYS A 39 -4.50 11.74 26.32
N ASP A 40 -5.02 10.52 26.45
CA ASP A 40 -4.51 9.34 25.74
C ASP A 40 -5.62 8.80 24.84
N LEU A 41 -5.27 8.67 23.55
CA LEU A 41 -5.98 7.97 22.47
C LEU A 41 -7.35 8.50 21.97
N GLY A 42 -7.36 8.88 20.68
CA GLY A 42 -8.47 8.60 19.75
C GLY A 42 -9.54 9.68 19.57
N ASP A 43 -9.35 10.48 18.52
CA ASP A 43 -10.33 11.32 17.80
C ASP A 43 -10.89 12.60 18.48
N PHE A 44 -10.69 13.71 17.75
CA PHE A 44 -11.15 15.10 17.94
C PHE A 44 -10.34 16.02 18.87
N CYS A 45 -9.19 16.50 18.38
CA CYS A 45 -8.67 17.82 18.74
C CYS A 45 -8.92 18.83 17.61
N PHE A 46 -9.95 19.67 17.77
CA PHE A 46 -10.23 20.82 16.90
C PHE A 46 -9.22 21.93 17.16
N PHE A 47 -7.96 21.82 16.72
CA PHE A 47 -7.09 22.97 16.40
C PHE A 47 -5.87 22.47 15.62
N SER A 48 -5.94 22.58 14.29
CA SER A 48 -4.81 22.38 13.39
C SER A 48 -3.78 23.49 13.61
N LYS A 49 -2.54 23.15 13.98
CA LYS A 49 -1.40 24.08 13.91
C LYS A 49 -1.04 24.31 12.43
N PRO A 50 -0.83 25.56 11.97
CA PRO A 50 -0.24 25.80 10.66
C PRO A 50 1.27 25.56 10.67
N GLU A 51 1.77 25.04 9.54
CA GLU A 51 3.18 24.89 9.22
C GLU A 51 3.90 26.25 9.07
N ALA A 52 5.09 26.31 9.66
CA ALA A 52 6.26 27.10 9.28
C ALA A 52 6.11 28.61 8.98
N LEU A 53 6.45 29.45 9.99
CA LEU A 53 7.02 30.78 9.79
C LEU A 53 8.24 30.96 10.70
N ASN A 54 9.42 31.19 10.11
CA ASN A 54 10.63 31.60 10.82
C ASN A 54 10.44 33.01 11.42
N PRO A 55 10.87 33.27 12.67
CA PRO A 55 11.10 34.65 13.11
C PRO A 55 12.55 34.91 13.50
N ILE A 56 13.02 36.00 12.90
CA ILE A 56 14.20 36.79 13.25
C ILE A 56 13.99 37.44 14.63
N VAL A 57 15.10 37.56 15.36
CA VAL A 57 15.42 38.41 16.53
C VAL A 57 14.45 39.57 16.83
N GLY A 58 14.05 39.73 18.10
CA GLY A 58 13.55 41.02 18.60
C GLY A 58 12.71 41.00 19.89
N THR A 59 13.38 41.01 21.04
CA THR A 59 13.03 41.71 22.31
C THR A 59 11.59 41.71 22.87
N GLY A 60 11.42 41.03 24.01
CA GLY A 60 11.04 41.71 25.26
C GLY A 60 9.65 41.46 25.89
N LYS A 61 9.62 40.56 26.90
CA LYS A 61 8.93 40.67 28.22
C LYS A 61 7.36 40.77 28.22
N ILE A 62 6.55 40.03 29.01
CA ILE A 62 6.65 39.24 30.25
C ILE A 62 5.50 38.21 30.21
N ALA A 63 5.74 36.95 30.56
CA ALA A 63 4.68 36.01 30.93
C ALA A 63 5.06 35.33 32.25
N ALA A 64 4.16 35.46 33.22
CA ALA A 64 4.27 34.89 34.55
C ALA A 64 3.99 33.38 34.53
N SER A 65 4.87 32.67 35.23
CA SER A 65 4.78 31.33 35.83
C SER A 65 3.61 30.43 35.46
N SER A 66 3.91 29.41 34.65
CA SER A 66 3.62 28.02 35.04
C SER A 66 4.95 27.27 34.99
N ALA A 67 5.37 26.72 36.12
CA ALA A 67 6.61 25.96 36.25
C ALA A 67 6.50 24.69 35.40
N ILE A 68 6.95 24.76 34.15
CA ILE A 68 7.36 23.59 33.40
C ILE A 68 8.68 23.19 34.03
N ILE A 69 8.65 22.08 34.79
CA ILE A 69 9.87 21.35 35.11
C ILE A 69 10.42 20.90 33.77
N SER A 70 11.34 21.69 33.23
CA SER A 70 12.30 21.24 32.24
C SER A 70 13.08 20.12 32.91
N VAL A 71 12.74 18.88 32.60
CA VAL A 71 13.62 17.74 32.83
C VAL A 71 14.77 17.91 31.85
N ASP A 72 15.70 18.78 32.22
CA ASP A 72 17.08 18.72 31.79
C ASP A 72 17.61 17.33 32.12
N GLY A 73 18.41 16.78 31.19
CA GLY A 73 18.70 15.35 31.06
C GLY A 73 18.81 14.56 32.36
N GLU A 74 17.96 13.53 32.48
CA GLU A 74 18.16 12.47 33.46
C GLU A 74 19.60 11.91 33.34
N PRO A 75 20.29 11.62 34.46
CA PRO A 75 21.59 10.98 34.42
C PRO A 75 21.45 9.63 33.70
N LYS A 76 22.13 9.45 32.55
CA LYS A 76 22.11 8.20 31.76
C LYS A 76 22.48 6.94 32.55
N LEU A 77 23.15 7.10 33.70
CA LEU A 77 23.49 6.01 34.60
C LEU A 77 22.23 5.34 35.19
N ASP A 78 21.13 6.09 35.37
CA ASP A 78 19.89 5.59 35.94
C ASP A 78 19.07 4.74 34.94
N LEU A 79 19.25 4.94 33.63
CA LEU A 79 18.57 4.16 32.59
C LEU A 79 18.99 2.68 32.60
N TYR A 80 20.28 2.40 32.83
CA TYR A 80 20.84 1.05 32.82
C TYR A 80 20.55 0.26 34.10
N THR A 81 20.10 0.93 35.16
CA THR A 81 19.72 0.33 36.44
C THR A 81 18.22 0.06 36.55
N ARG A 82 17.41 0.49 35.56
CA ARG A 82 15.97 0.23 35.54
C ARG A 82 15.69 -1.26 35.38
N LYS A 83 14.71 -1.74 36.14
CA LYS A 83 14.25 -3.13 36.09
C LYS A 83 13.80 -3.53 34.69
N GLU A 84 13.14 -2.64 33.94
CA GLU A 84 12.72 -2.95 32.57
C GLU A 84 13.90 -3.07 31.62
N TRP A 85 14.93 -2.23 31.77
CA TRP A 85 16.13 -2.31 30.94
C TRP A 85 16.86 -3.63 31.16
N ARG A 86 17.04 -4.04 32.43
CA ARG A 86 17.66 -5.33 32.75
C ARG A 86 16.84 -6.51 32.24
N LYS A 87 15.50 -6.46 32.36
CA LYS A 87 14.60 -7.50 31.83
C LYS A 87 14.78 -7.70 30.31
N ALA A 88 14.91 -6.60 29.57
CA ALA A 88 15.16 -6.65 28.13
C ALA A 88 16.55 -7.21 27.80
N VAL A 89 17.58 -6.86 28.59
CA VAL A 89 18.93 -7.46 28.45
C VAL A 89 18.89 -8.96 28.70
N ASP A 90 18.27 -9.41 29.80
CA ASP A 90 18.17 -10.85 30.12
C ASP A 90 17.45 -11.63 29.02
N PHE A 91 16.37 -11.05 28.48
CA PHE A 91 15.65 -11.60 27.34
C PHE A 91 16.56 -11.77 26.12
N TYR A 92 17.23 -10.70 25.68
CA TYR A 92 18.11 -10.76 24.52
C TYR A 92 19.32 -11.68 24.76
N SER A 93 19.88 -11.69 25.97
CA SER A 93 20.98 -12.60 26.34
C SER A 93 20.58 -14.07 26.19
N SER A 94 19.36 -14.44 26.62
CA SER A 94 18.83 -15.80 26.41
C SER A 94 18.69 -16.14 24.93
N ILE A 95 18.14 -15.23 24.13
CA ILE A 95 17.99 -15.43 22.68
C ILE A 95 19.36 -15.61 22.01
N PHE A 96 20.34 -14.76 22.32
CA PHE A 96 21.66 -14.86 21.73
C PHE A 96 22.43 -16.11 22.18
N GLN A 97 22.19 -16.59 23.41
CA GLN A 97 22.73 -17.88 23.86
C GLN A 97 22.16 -19.06 23.06
N ASP A 98 20.85 -19.07 22.78
CA ASP A 98 20.26 -20.06 21.87
C ASP A 98 20.92 -20.00 20.49
N LEU A 99 21.10 -18.80 19.93
CA LEU A 99 21.73 -18.61 18.63
C LEU A 99 23.19 -19.09 18.59
N ILE A 100 23.93 -18.98 19.70
CA ILE A 100 25.27 -19.57 19.84
C ILE A 100 25.18 -21.10 19.86
N ALA A 101 24.27 -21.66 20.67
CA ALA A 101 24.11 -23.10 20.80
C ALA A 101 23.68 -23.76 19.48
N GLU A 102 22.84 -23.08 18.69
CA GLU A 102 22.39 -23.50 17.37
C GLU A 102 23.42 -23.25 16.26
N GLY A 103 24.52 -22.53 16.55
CA GLY A 103 25.60 -22.26 15.60
C GLY A 103 25.35 -21.12 14.62
N TYR A 104 24.37 -20.25 14.90
CA TYR A 104 24.08 -19.05 14.09
C TYR A 104 24.87 -17.81 14.54
N LEU A 105 25.50 -17.86 15.71
CA LEU A 105 26.32 -16.79 16.29
C LEU A 105 27.58 -17.38 16.92
N ASP A 106 28.74 -16.73 16.75
CA ASP A 106 30.00 -17.10 17.41
C ASP A 106 30.42 -15.96 18.35
N GLN A 107 31.05 -16.29 19.49
CA GLN A 107 31.55 -15.27 20.42
C GLN A 107 32.64 -14.36 19.83
N LYS A 108 33.30 -14.79 18.75
CA LYS A 108 34.28 -14.02 17.98
C LYS A 108 33.64 -13.25 16.82
N SER A 109 32.34 -13.39 16.58
CA SER A 109 31.63 -12.68 15.51
C SER A 109 31.76 -11.17 15.68
N LYS A 110 32.00 -10.48 14.57
CA LYS A 110 31.77 -9.04 14.50
C LYS A 110 30.28 -8.79 14.25
N ALA A 111 29.61 -8.22 15.23
CA ALA A 111 28.15 -8.08 15.26
C ALA A 111 27.69 -6.62 15.06
N LEU A 112 26.55 -6.47 14.38
CA LEU A 112 25.86 -5.19 14.21
C LEU A 112 24.42 -5.31 14.72
N CYS A 113 24.03 -4.48 15.68
CA CYS A 113 22.64 -4.27 16.06
C CYS A 113 22.13 -3.01 15.34
N VAL A 114 21.13 -3.17 14.48
CA VAL A 114 20.51 -2.07 13.72
C VAL A 114 19.21 -1.61 14.37
N GLU A 115 18.97 -0.30 14.33
CA GLU A 115 17.80 0.36 14.92
C GLU A 115 17.62 0.14 16.43
N THR A 116 18.74 -0.12 17.13
CA THR A 116 18.73 -0.26 18.58
C THR A 116 18.57 1.09 19.28
N LEU A 117 17.48 1.28 20.02
CA LEU A 117 17.16 2.58 20.64
C LEU A 117 18.13 2.93 21.78
N THR A 118 18.30 2.01 22.73
CA THR A 118 19.08 2.22 23.95
C THR A 118 20.17 1.17 24.19
N GLY A 119 20.34 0.22 23.27
CA GLY A 119 21.47 -0.72 23.28
C GLY A 119 21.30 -1.95 24.17
N GLN A 120 20.08 -2.35 24.54
CA GLN A 120 19.84 -3.56 25.34
C GLN A 120 20.41 -4.81 24.66
N ASP A 121 20.12 -4.97 23.37
CA ASP A 121 20.64 -6.03 22.49
C ASP A 121 22.17 -5.98 22.37
N VAL A 122 22.74 -4.78 22.18
CA VAL A 122 24.19 -4.57 22.13
C VAL A 122 24.86 -4.97 23.43
N PHE A 123 24.25 -4.61 24.56
CA PHE A 123 24.77 -4.95 25.88
C PHE A 123 24.67 -6.45 26.13
N ALA A 124 23.54 -7.06 25.80
CA ALA A 124 23.32 -8.50 25.92
C ALA A 124 24.38 -9.30 25.14
N LEU A 125 24.65 -8.95 23.87
CA LEU A 125 25.71 -9.58 23.07
C LEU A 125 27.08 -9.46 23.75
N LYS A 126 27.43 -8.27 24.26
CA LYS A 126 28.70 -8.05 24.95
C LYS A 126 28.80 -8.84 26.26
N GLU A 127 27.71 -8.94 27.01
CA GLU A 127 27.62 -9.66 28.27
C GLU A 127 27.86 -11.17 28.09
N ILE A 128 27.33 -11.76 27.01
CA ILE A 128 27.52 -13.18 26.71
C ILE A 128 28.83 -13.50 25.95
N GLY A 129 29.67 -12.49 25.73
CA GLY A 129 31.03 -12.66 25.20
C GLY A 129 31.26 -12.19 23.76
N VAL A 130 30.25 -11.71 23.03
CA VAL A 130 30.39 -11.14 21.67
C VAL A 130 30.89 -9.70 21.78
N LYS A 131 32.20 -9.54 21.99
CA LYS A 131 32.79 -8.23 22.36
C LYS A 131 32.79 -7.21 21.22
N ASP A 132 33.01 -7.63 19.97
CA ASP A 132 33.03 -6.75 18.79
C ASP A 132 31.61 -6.48 18.27
N THR A 133 30.80 -5.83 19.12
CA THR A 133 29.40 -5.49 18.83
C THR A 133 29.22 -3.98 18.71
N ILE A 134 28.61 -3.56 17.60
CA ILE A 134 28.29 -2.16 17.30
C ILE A 134 26.77 -1.97 17.28
N GLY A 135 26.28 -0.98 18.02
CA GLY A 135 24.89 -0.53 17.97
C GLY A 135 24.73 0.73 17.12
N ILE A 136 23.72 0.76 16.27
CA ILE A 136 23.36 1.95 15.49
C ILE A 136 21.88 2.28 15.61
N SER A 137 21.57 3.57 15.63
CA SER A 137 20.21 4.08 15.46
C SER A 137 20.27 5.52 14.94
N LYS A 138 19.14 6.05 14.46
CA LYS A 138 19.05 7.45 14.03
C LYS A 138 19.48 8.40 15.15
N LYS A 139 19.03 8.14 16.38
CA LYS A 139 19.42 8.89 17.58
C LYS A 139 20.49 8.11 18.34
N ALA A 140 21.62 8.75 18.63
CA ALA A 140 22.66 8.12 19.44
C ALA A 140 22.21 7.92 20.90
N SER A 141 22.63 6.81 21.50
CA SER A 141 22.53 6.55 22.94
C SER A 141 23.87 6.00 23.46
N PRO A 142 24.87 6.88 23.66
CA PRO A 142 26.18 6.48 24.17
C PRO A 142 26.12 5.85 25.57
N PRO A 143 26.97 4.85 25.87
CA PRO A 143 28.10 4.40 25.04
C PRO A 143 27.74 3.28 24.05
N LEU A 144 26.54 2.72 24.11
CA LEU A 144 26.19 1.48 23.39
C LEU A 144 25.73 1.73 21.96
N VAL A 145 25.12 2.88 21.68
CA VAL A 145 24.49 3.18 20.39
C VAL A 145 25.10 4.44 19.78
N THR A 146 25.59 4.29 18.55
CA THR A 146 26.10 5.39 17.73
C THR A 146 25.03 5.88 16.75
N SER A 147 25.11 7.17 16.37
CA SER A 147 24.15 7.72 15.38
C SER A 147 24.52 7.26 13.96
N GLY A 148 23.54 6.73 13.23
CA GLY A 148 23.66 6.31 11.84
C GLY A 148 22.32 6.35 11.11
N GLN A 149 22.37 6.54 9.79
CA GLN A 149 21.20 6.39 8.91
C GLN A 149 21.16 4.93 8.43
N THR A 150 20.06 4.24 8.70
CA THR A 150 19.94 2.81 8.36
C THR A 150 19.74 2.59 6.86
N GLU A 151 19.34 3.62 6.13
CA GLU A 151 19.29 3.62 4.67
C GLU A 151 20.67 3.84 4.01
N LYS A 152 21.70 4.19 4.80
CA LYS A 152 23.08 4.34 4.33
C LYS A 152 24.08 4.15 5.46
N LEU A 153 24.42 2.89 5.70
CA LEU A 153 25.37 2.48 6.71
C LEU A 153 26.79 2.88 6.32
N LYS A 154 27.52 3.48 7.27
CA LYS A 154 28.92 3.93 7.08
C LYS A 154 29.93 2.78 7.01
N PHE A 155 29.47 1.53 6.99
CA PHE A 155 30.30 0.34 6.96
C PHE A 155 30.59 -0.11 5.53
N LYS A 156 31.75 -0.73 5.34
CA LYS A 156 32.13 -1.34 4.05
C LYS A 156 31.27 -2.58 3.78
N ASN A 157 31.26 -3.04 2.54
CA ASN A 157 30.59 -4.29 2.18
C ASN A 157 31.21 -5.46 2.96
N ASN A 158 30.41 -6.47 3.30
CA ASN A 158 30.86 -7.70 3.97
C ASN A 158 31.70 -7.43 5.24
N SER A 159 31.23 -6.53 6.10
CA SER A 159 31.92 -6.12 7.33
C SER A 159 31.57 -6.98 8.54
N PHE A 160 30.35 -7.52 8.61
CA PHE A 160 29.82 -8.19 9.82
C PHE A 160 29.56 -9.67 9.58
N ASP A 161 29.85 -10.49 10.59
CA ASP A 161 29.53 -11.92 10.59
C ASP A 161 28.08 -12.16 11.01
N PHE A 162 27.54 -11.26 11.82
CA PHE A 162 26.20 -11.33 12.39
C PHE A 162 25.54 -9.94 12.38
N VAL A 163 24.27 -9.87 11.95
CA VAL A 163 23.45 -8.66 12.05
C VAL A 163 22.15 -8.99 12.79
N PHE A 164 21.76 -8.14 13.73
CA PHE A 164 20.54 -8.27 14.50
C PHE A 164 19.67 -7.02 14.34
N SER A 165 18.39 -7.21 14.02
CA SER A 165 17.38 -6.17 14.03
C SER A 165 16.30 -6.55 15.05
N GLY A 166 16.31 -5.86 16.18
CA GLY A 166 15.36 -6.04 17.27
C GLY A 166 14.18 -5.08 17.23
N ASN A 167 13.27 -5.26 18.18
CA ASN A 167 12.18 -4.34 18.52
C ASN A 167 11.15 -4.01 17.42
N GLY A 168 11.02 -4.83 16.36
CA GLY A 168 10.05 -4.55 15.28
C GLY A 168 10.33 -3.25 14.54
N MET A 169 11.58 -2.77 14.54
CA MET A 169 11.91 -1.47 13.95
C MET A 169 11.85 -1.48 12.42
N ILE A 170 12.15 -2.64 11.80
CA ILE A 170 11.89 -2.85 10.37
C ILE A 170 10.41 -2.62 10.02
N ASP A 171 9.49 -2.97 10.92
CA ASP A 171 8.04 -2.80 10.73
C ASP A 171 7.64 -1.31 10.72
N GLN A 172 8.47 -0.46 11.33
CA GLN A 172 8.29 1.00 11.41
C GLN A 172 9.10 1.78 10.36
N SER A 173 10.02 1.11 9.66
CA SER A 173 10.89 1.74 8.68
C SER A 173 10.08 2.24 7.48
N LYS A 174 10.34 3.49 7.07
CA LYS A 174 9.70 4.08 5.89
C LYS A 174 10.27 3.54 4.58
N ASN A 175 11.50 3.00 4.61
CA ASN A 175 12.18 2.48 3.43
C ASN A 175 12.82 1.13 3.78
N GLN A 176 11.97 0.12 3.90
CA GLN A 176 12.36 -1.25 4.24
C GLN A 176 13.26 -1.89 3.19
N MET A 177 13.14 -1.50 1.91
CA MET A 177 14.03 -2.01 0.86
C MET A 177 15.46 -1.52 1.03
N ASN A 178 15.68 -0.20 1.16
CA ASN A 178 17.04 0.30 1.38
C ASN A 178 17.62 -0.26 2.68
N PHE A 179 16.78 -0.44 3.71
CA PHE A 179 17.17 -1.09 4.96
C PHE A 179 17.67 -2.53 4.71
N ALA A 180 16.90 -3.34 4.00
CA ALA A 180 17.25 -4.72 3.68
C ALA A 180 18.51 -4.81 2.80
N GLU A 181 18.63 -3.94 1.79
CA GLU A 181 19.79 -3.83 0.92
C GLU A 181 21.07 -3.47 1.70
N GLU A 182 21.00 -2.48 2.61
CA GLU A 182 22.16 -2.06 3.41
C GLU A 182 22.59 -3.10 4.44
N ILE A 183 21.64 -3.77 5.09
CA ILE A 183 21.95 -4.91 5.97
C ILE A 183 22.63 -6.01 5.18
N THR A 184 22.03 -6.40 4.06
CA THR A 184 22.56 -7.43 3.19
C THR A 184 23.94 -7.06 2.68
N ARG A 185 24.16 -5.80 2.27
CA ARG A 185 25.45 -5.30 1.78
C ARG A 185 26.54 -5.41 2.84
N THR A 186 26.23 -5.10 4.09
CA THR A 186 27.20 -5.09 5.20
C THR A 186 27.43 -6.47 5.83
N LEU A 187 26.49 -7.40 5.70
CA LEU A 187 26.64 -8.78 6.13
C LEU A 187 27.62 -9.55 5.21
N LYS A 188 28.51 -10.36 5.78
CA LYS A 188 29.42 -11.22 5.02
C LYS A 188 28.66 -12.39 4.37
N PRO A 189 29.14 -12.93 3.24
CA PRO A 189 28.65 -14.22 2.73
C PRO A 189 28.70 -15.28 3.84
N GLU A 190 27.70 -16.16 3.88
CA GLU A 190 27.50 -17.17 4.94
C GLU A 190 27.21 -16.60 6.34
N GLY A 191 27.22 -15.27 6.52
CA GLY A 191 26.86 -14.61 7.77
C GLY A 191 25.35 -14.69 8.04
N PHE A 192 24.98 -14.54 9.30
CA PHE A 192 23.60 -14.64 9.75
C PHE A 192 22.97 -13.27 10.02
N LEU A 193 21.71 -13.13 9.60
CA LEU A 193 20.84 -12.01 9.95
C LEU A 193 19.68 -12.54 10.79
N VAL A 194 19.43 -11.93 11.93
CA VAL A 194 18.28 -12.24 12.77
C VAL A 194 17.37 -11.01 12.87
N ILE A 195 16.09 -11.20 12.59
CA ILE A 195 15.07 -10.15 12.63
C ILE A 195 13.98 -10.55 13.62
N HIS A 196 13.65 -9.64 14.52
CA HIS A 196 12.47 -9.70 15.37
C HIS A 196 11.42 -8.73 14.82
N THR A 197 10.27 -9.26 14.41
CA THR A 197 9.18 -8.52 13.76
C THR A 197 7.83 -8.92 14.34
N VAL A 198 6.80 -8.09 14.12
CA VAL A 198 5.43 -8.31 14.58
C VAL A 198 4.41 -8.38 13.43
N PHE A 199 4.82 -8.83 12.23
CA PHE A 199 3.87 -9.09 11.15
C PHE A 199 2.74 -10.04 11.59
N LYS A 200 1.58 -9.96 10.95
CA LYS A 200 0.35 -10.60 11.44
C LYS A 200 -0.16 -11.73 10.56
N ASP A 201 0.32 -11.82 9.33
CA ASP A 201 -0.23 -12.71 8.32
C ASP A 201 0.85 -13.26 7.39
N THR A 202 0.49 -14.27 6.61
CA THR A 202 1.42 -14.97 5.72
C THR A 202 1.83 -14.10 4.52
N TYR A 203 1.02 -13.12 4.11
CA TYR A 203 1.36 -12.22 3.02
C TYR A 203 2.48 -11.24 3.43
N SER A 204 2.36 -10.65 4.62
CA SER A 204 3.41 -9.80 5.21
C SER A 204 4.69 -10.59 5.49
N PHE A 205 4.58 -11.86 5.95
CA PHE A 205 5.72 -12.75 6.07
C PHE A 205 6.48 -12.94 4.74
N ASN A 206 5.77 -13.35 3.68
CA ASN A 206 6.41 -13.58 2.38
C ASN A 206 6.96 -12.27 1.78
N SER A 207 6.24 -11.16 1.95
CA SER A 207 6.73 -9.84 1.53
C SER A 207 8.03 -9.46 2.24
N LEU A 208 8.19 -9.80 3.52
CA LEU A 208 9.45 -9.61 4.25
C LEU A 208 10.57 -10.51 3.71
N LEU A 209 10.27 -11.76 3.34
CA LEU A 209 11.26 -12.65 2.72
C LEU A 209 11.77 -12.06 1.37
N ASP A 210 10.86 -11.49 0.58
CA ASP A 210 11.19 -10.88 -0.72
C ASP A 210 12.19 -9.71 -0.60
N LEU A 211 12.16 -8.97 0.52
CA LEU A 211 13.13 -7.90 0.81
C LEU A 211 14.57 -8.43 0.94
N PHE A 212 14.73 -9.71 1.34
CA PHE A 212 16.01 -10.36 1.59
C PHE A 212 16.32 -11.45 0.55
N SER A 213 16.04 -11.17 -0.73
CA SER A 213 16.22 -12.10 -1.87
C SER A 213 17.62 -12.74 -2.05
N SER A 214 18.66 -12.19 -1.42
CA SER A 214 20.02 -12.77 -1.43
C SER A 214 20.37 -13.56 -0.16
N CYS A 215 19.38 -13.79 0.69
CA CYS A 215 19.46 -14.59 1.88
C CYS A 215 18.55 -15.81 1.79
N GLU A 216 18.95 -16.90 2.42
CA GLU A 216 18.15 -18.08 2.62
C GLU A 216 17.48 -18.02 4.00
N LEU A 217 16.18 -18.35 4.07
CA LEU A 217 15.47 -18.54 5.32
C LEU A 217 15.95 -19.84 5.98
N ILE A 218 16.58 -19.74 7.15
CA ILE A 218 17.07 -20.90 7.92
C ILE A 218 16.05 -21.34 8.96
N ARG A 219 15.44 -20.37 9.66
CA ARG A 219 14.52 -20.65 10.77
C ARG A 219 13.49 -19.56 10.93
N PHE A 220 12.28 -19.97 11.27
CA PHE A 220 11.19 -19.11 11.72
C PHE A 220 10.64 -19.68 13.03
N ARG A 221 10.47 -18.85 14.06
CA ARG A 221 9.76 -19.22 15.29
C ARG A 221 9.02 -18.05 15.90
N GLU A 222 7.99 -18.35 16.68
CA GLU A 222 7.28 -17.37 17.51
C GLU A 222 7.82 -17.47 18.94
N ILE A 223 8.14 -16.32 19.54
CA ILE A 223 8.68 -16.19 20.90
C ILE A 223 7.84 -15.19 21.68
N HIS A 224 7.68 -15.41 22.99
CA HIS A 224 7.06 -14.42 23.86
C HIS A 224 8.00 -13.23 24.06
N GLY A 225 7.51 -12.02 23.83
CA GLY A 225 8.31 -10.83 24.06
C GLY A 225 8.36 -10.42 25.53
N PHE A 226 9.27 -9.50 25.83
CA PHE A 226 9.61 -9.13 27.20
C PHE A 226 8.75 -8.00 27.78
N ASP A 227 7.97 -7.29 26.95
CA ASP A 227 7.08 -6.21 27.37
C ASP A 227 5.73 -6.25 26.66
N SER A 228 4.80 -5.40 27.10
CA SER A 228 3.44 -5.33 26.55
C SER A 228 3.36 -4.68 25.17
N SER A 229 4.43 -4.02 24.69
CA SER A 229 4.46 -3.40 23.36
C SER A 229 4.69 -4.44 22.26
N MET A 230 5.36 -5.54 22.58
CA MET A 230 5.54 -6.70 21.69
C MET A 230 5.34 -8.00 22.47
N PRO A 231 4.08 -8.39 22.76
CA PRO A 231 3.81 -9.61 23.56
C PRO A 231 4.24 -10.89 22.82
N GLU A 232 4.18 -10.88 21.49
CA GLU A 232 4.62 -11.95 20.62
C GLU A 232 5.58 -11.37 19.58
N ILE A 233 6.74 -12.00 19.46
CA ILE A 233 7.78 -11.66 18.51
C ILE A 233 7.92 -12.82 17.54
N ARG A 234 8.01 -12.51 16.25
CA ARG A 234 8.37 -13.47 15.22
C ARG A 234 9.85 -13.33 14.93
N GLU A 235 10.61 -14.36 15.26
CA GLU A 235 12.05 -14.42 15.02
C GLU A 235 12.31 -15.13 13.70
N ILE A 236 12.99 -14.44 12.79
CA ILE A 236 13.46 -14.98 11.52
C ILE A 236 14.98 -14.99 11.51
N VAL A 237 15.55 -16.14 11.15
CA VAL A 237 16.98 -16.31 10.93
C VAL A 237 17.22 -16.49 9.44
N PHE A 238 18.00 -15.58 8.87
CA PHE A 238 18.47 -15.60 7.51
C PHE A 238 19.97 -15.92 7.46
N LYS A 239 20.39 -16.59 6.40
CA LYS A 239 21.81 -16.76 6.06
C LYS A 239 22.09 -16.15 4.70
N LYS A 240 23.07 -15.27 4.62
CA LYS A 240 23.44 -14.64 3.34
C LYS A 240 24.09 -15.66 2.41
N LEU A 241 23.59 -15.76 1.19
CA LEU A 241 24.11 -16.69 0.19
C LEU A 241 25.51 -16.29 -0.29
N PRO A 242 26.34 -17.26 -0.73
CA PRO A 242 27.64 -16.98 -1.28
C PRO A 242 27.51 -16.34 -2.67
N LEU A 243 28.46 -15.46 -3.03
CA LEU A 243 28.41 -14.68 -4.27
C LEU A 243 28.30 -15.55 -5.55
N SER A 244 28.87 -16.76 -5.50
CA SER A 244 28.78 -17.78 -6.56
C SER A 244 27.38 -18.36 -6.73
N SER A 245 26.58 -18.40 -5.66
CA SER A 245 25.20 -18.90 -5.70
C SER A 245 24.21 -17.85 -6.17
N ILE A 246 24.52 -16.56 -6.10
CA ILE A 246 23.60 -15.48 -6.54
C ILE A 246 23.42 -15.51 -8.07
N HIS A 247 24.47 -15.87 -8.82
CA HIS A 247 24.42 -16.01 -10.29
C HIS A 247 23.60 -17.23 -10.76
N GLY A 248 23.31 -18.19 -9.87
CA GLY A 248 22.47 -19.36 -10.15
C GLY A 248 21.21 -19.45 -9.30
N GLY A 249 21.00 -18.52 -8.36
CA GLY A 249 20.02 -18.59 -7.27
C GLY A 249 18.79 -17.72 -7.48
N ILE A 250 18.92 -16.60 -8.20
CA ILE A 250 17.75 -15.86 -8.73
C ILE A 250 16.96 -16.77 -9.69
N ALA A 251 17.62 -17.77 -10.28
CA ALA A 251 17.00 -18.81 -11.10
C ALA A 251 16.39 -19.99 -10.32
N LYS A 252 16.50 -20.07 -8.99
CA LYS A 252 16.11 -21.28 -8.22
C LYS A 252 14.67 -21.31 -7.69
N PHE A 253 13.88 -20.26 -7.87
CA PHE A 253 12.41 -20.34 -7.75
C PHE A 253 11.66 -19.82 -8.98
N HIS A 254 12.29 -18.97 -9.79
CA HIS A 254 11.75 -18.48 -11.05
C HIS A 254 12.61 -18.96 -12.22
N GLY A 255 12.82 -20.27 -12.29
CA GLY A 255 13.13 -20.92 -13.55
C GLY A 255 11.99 -20.57 -14.53
N ASN A 256 12.38 -20.10 -15.70
CA ASN A 256 11.55 -19.65 -16.82
C ASN A 256 10.58 -20.76 -17.29
N LEU A 257 9.59 -21.10 -16.47
CA LEU A 257 8.49 -22.00 -16.78
C LEU A 257 7.41 -21.17 -17.50
N ASP A 258 7.43 -21.23 -18.83
CA ASP A 258 6.32 -20.92 -19.73
C ASP A 258 5.45 -19.70 -19.37
N ASN A 259 6.01 -18.52 -19.06
CA ASN A 259 5.22 -17.30 -18.76
C ASN A 259 4.06 -17.51 -17.75
N LYS A 260 4.09 -18.58 -16.95
CA LYS A 260 3.03 -18.96 -16.01
C LYS A 260 3.37 -18.45 -14.62
N CYS A 261 2.40 -17.85 -13.95
CA CYS A 261 2.61 -17.37 -12.60
C CYS A 261 2.80 -18.54 -11.64
N PHE A 262 3.89 -18.49 -10.88
CA PHE A 262 4.01 -19.32 -9.68
C PHE A 262 3.09 -18.73 -8.61
N VAL A 263 2.06 -19.49 -8.22
CA VAL A 263 1.07 -19.04 -7.23
C VAL A 263 1.30 -19.79 -5.92
N PRO A 264 1.94 -19.16 -4.91
CA PRO A 264 2.12 -19.77 -3.60
C PRO A 264 0.77 -19.93 -2.89
N GLU A 265 0.70 -20.88 -1.94
CA GLU A 265 -0.57 -21.27 -1.30
C GLU A 265 -1.25 -20.09 -0.59
N HIS A 266 -0.49 -19.19 0.05
CA HIS A 266 -1.06 -18.02 0.71
C HIS A 266 -1.80 -17.09 -0.27
N LYS A 267 -1.34 -16.95 -1.53
CA LYS A 267 -2.08 -16.19 -2.56
C LYS A 267 -3.35 -16.91 -2.98
N ARG A 268 -3.33 -18.25 -3.05
CA ARG A 268 -4.54 -19.05 -3.35
C ARG A 268 -5.59 -18.92 -2.26
N GLU A 269 -5.18 -18.92 -0.99
CA GLU A 269 -6.07 -18.70 0.15
C GLU A 269 -6.74 -17.33 0.11
N LEU A 270 -6.01 -16.28 -0.29
CA LEU A 270 -6.57 -14.94 -0.49
C LEU A 270 -7.60 -14.91 -1.62
N VAL A 271 -7.32 -15.56 -2.75
CA VAL A 271 -8.28 -15.69 -3.85
C VAL A 271 -9.53 -16.48 -3.43
N ARG A 272 -9.37 -17.59 -2.70
CA ARG A 272 -10.50 -18.36 -2.16
C ARG A 272 -11.32 -17.55 -1.16
N SER A 273 -10.68 -16.60 -0.47
CA SER A 273 -11.32 -15.70 0.47
C SER A 273 -12.07 -14.56 -0.20
N ALA A 274 -11.88 -14.30 -1.50
CA ALA A 274 -12.55 -13.24 -2.25
C ALA A 274 -14.08 -13.37 -2.23
N GLU A 275 -14.79 -12.29 -2.55
CA GLU A 275 -16.23 -12.37 -2.77
C GLU A 275 -16.55 -13.29 -3.97
N PRO A 276 -17.70 -14.01 -3.96
CA PRO A 276 -18.07 -14.87 -5.07
C PRO A 276 -18.29 -14.05 -6.35
N LEU A 277 -17.93 -14.62 -7.50
CA LEU A 277 -18.33 -14.05 -8.78
C LEU A 277 -19.85 -14.15 -8.94
N ILE A 278 -20.44 -13.11 -9.49
CA ILE A 278 -21.82 -13.09 -9.96
C ILE A 278 -21.87 -14.00 -11.20
N VAL A 279 -22.49 -15.16 -11.07
CA VAL A 279 -22.53 -16.19 -12.15
C VAL A 279 -23.61 -15.89 -13.19
N GLU A 280 -24.67 -15.18 -12.82
CA GLU A 280 -25.79 -14.86 -13.69
C GLU A 280 -25.72 -13.42 -14.21
N GLU A 281 -26.05 -13.22 -15.50
CA GLU A 281 -26.01 -11.90 -16.13
C GLU A 281 -26.97 -10.94 -15.39
N PRO A 282 -26.48 -9.83 -14.81
CA PRO A 282 -27.34 -8.93 -14.08
C PRO A 282 -28.26 -8.15 -15.03
N LEU A 283 -29.58 -8.27 -14.84
CA LEU A 283 -30.59 -7.49 -15.59
C LEU A 283 -30.46 -5.97 -15.35
N LYS A 284 -29.93 -5.57 -14.19
CA LYS A 284 -29.68 -4.17 -13.82
C LYS A 284 -28.26 -4.01 -13.26
N PRO A 285 -27.22 -3.97 -14.11
CA PRO A 285 -25.80 -4.02 -13.69
C PRO A 285 -25.45 -2.99 -12.61
N TRP A 286 -25.85 -1.73 -12.78
CA TRP A 286 -25.59 -0.65 -11.83
C TRP A 286 -26.17 -0.88 -10.42
N ILE A 287 -27.32 -1.55 -10.32
CA ILE A 287 -27.93 -1.87 -9.02
C ILE A 287 -27.20 -3.05 -8.39
N THR A 288 -26.87 -4.06 -9.20
CA THR A 288 -26.10 -5.22 -8.75
C THR A 288 -24.72 -4.79 -8.25
N LEU A 289 -24.02 -3.92 -8.98
CA LEU A 289 -22.74 -3.36 -8.55
C LEU A 289 -22.86 -2.64 -7.21
N LYS A 290 -23.82 -1.73 -7.05
CA LYS A 290 -24.02 -1.00 -5.78
C LYS A 290 -24.26 -1.92 -4.59
N ARG A 291 -24.82 -3.12 -4.82
CA ARG A 291 -24.97 -4.15 -3.78
C ARG A 291 -23.66 -4.90 -3.58
N ASN A 292 -22.99 -5.28 -4.67
CA ASN A 292 -21.77 -6.09 -4.64
C ASN A 292 -20.57 -5.34 -4.04
N ILE A 293 -20.46 -4.02 -4.27
CA ILE A 293 -19.34 -3.21 -3.76
C ILE A 293 -19.22 -3.24 -2.23
N LYS A 294 -20.32 -3.54 -1.52
CA LYS A 294 -20.33 -3.72 -0.06
C LYS A 294 -19.70 -5.03 0.40
N ASN A 295 -19.62 -6.00 -0.49
CA ASN A 295 -19.09 -7.34 -0.23
C ASN A 295 -17.67 -7.51 -0.77
N VAL A 296 -17.16 -6.56 -1.55
CA VAL A 296 -15.80 -6.59 -2.10
C VAL A 296 -14.81 -6.69 -0.96
N LYS A 297 -13.96 -7.71 -1.02
CA LYS A 297 -12.90 -7.93 -0.04
C LYS A 297 -11.60 -7.43 -0.63
N TYR A 298 -11.32 -6.14 -0.40
CA TYR A 298 -10.08 -5.51 -0.85
C TYR A 298 -8.86 -6.23 -0.26
N LEU A 299 -7.79 -6.42 -1.03
CA LEU A 299 -6.60 -7.11 -0.53
C LEU A 299 -6.05 -6.45 0.76
N PRO A 300 -5.90 -5.11 0.86
CA PRO A 300 -5.42 -4.47 2.08
C PRO A 300 -6.41 -4.49 3.26
N SER A 301 -7.63 -5.04 3.08
CA SER A 301 -8.52 -5.32 4.21
C SER A 301 -8.32 -6.73 4.79
N MET A 302 -7.62 -7.61 4.06
CA MET A 302 -7.37 -9.00 4.45
C MET A 302 -5.94 -9.23 4.94
N VAL A 303 -4.97 -8.43 4.47
CA VAL A 303 -3.54 -8.60 4.78
C VAL A 303 -2.86 -7.29 5.10
N ASP A 304 -1.75 -7.34 5.84
CA ASP A 304 -0.85 -6.21 6.02
C ASP A 304 0.05 -6.02 4.79
N ILE A 305 -0.15 -4.92 4.07
CA ILE A 305 0.66 -4.58 2.88
C ILE A 305 1.91 -3.78 3.24
N SER A 306 2.19 -3.56 4.53
CA SER A 306 3.21 -2.62 4.99
C SER A 306 4.63 -2.95 4.55
N TYR A 307 4.92 -4.22 4.31
CA TYR A 307 6.23 -4.78 3.90
C TYR A 307 6.51 -4.63 2.39
N LYS A 308 5.57 -4.08 1.62
CA LYS A 308 5.79 -3.77 0.21
C LYS A 308 6.51 -2.41 0.10
N PRO A 309 7.63 -2.31 -0.63
CA PRO A 309 8.38 -1.06 -0.76
C PRO A 309 7.68 0.05 -1.52
N ARG A 310 6.81 -0.32 -2.46
CA ARG A 310 6.20 0.62 -3.38
C ARG A 310 4.79 0.15 -3.72
N TYR A 311 3.90 1.11 -3.87
CA TYR A 311 2.48 0.89 -4.07
C TYR A 311 2.05 1.61 -5.34
N VAL A 312 1.46 0.88 -6.28
CA VAL A 312 1.15 1.37 -7.62
C VAL A 312 -0.33 1.13 -7.92
N TYR A 313 -1.00 2.16 -8.43
CA TYR A 313 -2.35 2.05 -8.96
C TYR A 313 -2.35 2.39 -10.45
N ILE A 314 -2.82 1.46 -11.27
CA ILE A 314 -2.90 1.59 -12.72
C ILE A 314 -4.38 1.65 -13.11
N ASP A 315 -4.81 2.80 -13.65
CA ASP A 315 -6.16 3.03 -14.12
C ASP A 315 -6.19 2.96 -15.65
N VAL A 316 -6.62 1.82 -16.20
CA VAL A 316 -6.68 1.54 -17.63
C VAL A 316 -8.06 1.92 -18.17
N GLY A 317 -8.11 2.98 -18.98
CA GLY A 317 -9.37 3.64 -19.37
C GLY A 317 -9.86 4.58 -18.27
N ALA A 318 -8.97 5.50 -17.85
CA ALA A 318 -9.16 6.32 -16.66
C ALA A 318 -10.25 7.39 -16.80
N ARG A 319 -10.60 7.78 -18.04
CA ARG A 319 -11.48 8.91 -18.38
C ARG A 319 -10.97 10.19 -17.71
N GLY A 320 -11.84 10.97 -17.09
CA GLY A 320 -11.46 12.16 -16.32
C GLY A 320 -10.90 11.82 -14.93
N TYR A 321 -10.06 12.69 -14.38
CA TYR A 321 -9.47 12.55 -13.05
C TYR A 321 -10.52 12.38 -11.93
N GLY A 322 -11.70 13.01 -12.10
CA GLY A 322 -12.85 12.86 -11.20
C GLY A 322 -13.51 11.47 -11.18
N SER A 323 -13.18 10.60 -12.15
CA SER A 323 -13.73 9.25 -12.35
C SER A 323 -13.20 8.26 -11.29
N SER A 324 -12.72 7.08 -11.68
CA SER A 324 -12.26 6.01 -10.78
C SER A 324 -11.21 6.47 -9.78
N ILE A 325 -10.27 7.34 -10.18
CA ILE A 325 -9.19 7.84 -9.31
C ILE A 325 -9.75 8.59 -8.09
N VAL A 326 -10.58 9.61 -8.27
CA VAL A 326 -11.10 10.43 -7.16
C VAL A 326 -12.37 9.83 -6.56
N SER A 327 -13.30 9.35 -7.39
CA SER A 327 -14.62 8.91 -6.91
C SER A 327 -14.54 7.64 -6.06
N TRP A 328 -13.62 6.72 -6.40
CA TRP A 328 -13.50 5.43 -5.74
C TRP A 328 -12.11 5.21 -5.12
N PHE A 329 -11.03 5.19 -5.92
CA PHE A 329 -9.71 4.75 -5.43
C PHE A 329 -9.21 5.62 -4.26
N LYS A 330 -9.28 6.94 -4.38
CA LYS A 330 -8.87 7.84 -3.29
C LYS A 330 -9.81 7.77 -2.09
N LYS A 331 -11.13 7.71 -2.31
CA LYS A 331 -12.15 7.81 -1.26
C LYS A 331 -12.45 6.51 -0.52
N GLN A 332 -12.34 5.36 -1.17
CA GLN A 332 -12.89 4.09 -0.69
C GLN A 332 -11.86 2.97 -0.58
N TYR A 333 -10.89 2.89 -1.51
CA TYR A 333 -9.89 1.82 -1.48
C TYR A 333 -9.03 1.91 -0.19
N PRO A 334 -8.92 0.84 0.62
CA PRO A 334 -8.19 0.87 1.88
C PRO A 334 -6.68 0.87 1.62
N LYS A 335 -6.01 1.98 1.92
CA LYS A 335 -4.59 2.17 1.58
C LYS A 335 -3.63 1.88 2.73
N GLN A 336 -4.11 1.53 3.92
CA GLN A 336 -3.29 1.36 5.13
C GLN A 336 -2.30 2.52 5.37
N ASN A 337 -2.74 3.76 5.11
CA ASN A 337 -1.91 4.97 5.19
C ASN A 337 -0.66 4.97 4.27
N LYS A 338 -0.69 4.19 3.17
CA LYS A 338 0.37 4.15 2.16
C LYS A 338 0.08 5.11 1.01
N THR A 339 1.13 5.66 0.43
CA THR A 339 1.07 6.56 -0.73
C THR A 339 1.24 5.75 -2.00
N PHE A 340 0.30 5.89 -2.94
CA PHE A 340 0.34 5.19 -4.21
C PHE A 340 0.85 6.09 -5.33
N GLU A 341 1.73 5.54 -6.17
CA GLU A 341 1.99 6.08 -7.50
C GLU A 341 0.81 5.76 -8.41
N VAL A 342 0.17 6.78 -8.98
CA VAL A 342 -1.01 6.61 -9.82
C VAL A 342 -0.66 6.82 -11.28
N TYR A 343 -0.94 5.83 -12.12
CA TYR A 343 -0.85 5.90 -13.57
C TYR A 343 -2.25 5.91 -14.16
N ALA A 344 -2.58 6.94 -14.93
CA ALA A 344 -3.83 7.04 -15.66
C ALA A 344 -3.55 6.79 -17.14
N ILE A 345 -4.14 5.76 -17.73
CA ILE A 345 -4.02 5.46 -19.16
C ILE A 345 -5.32 5.86 -19.83
N GLU A 346 -5.25 6.85 -20.72
CA GLU A 346 -6.43 7.42 -21.38
C GLU A 346 -6.11 7.85 -22.81
N ALA A 347 -6.86 7.29 -23.77
CA ALA A 347 -6.65 7.53 -25.19
C ALA A 347 -7.42 8.76 -25.71
N ASP A 348 -8.56 9.09 -25.12
CA ASP A 348 -9.40 10.21 -25.52
C ASP A 348 -8.81 11.54 -25.02
N LYS A 349 -8.39 12.36 -25.99
CA LYS A 349 -7.73 13.65 -25.76
C LYS A 349 -8.60 14.63 -24.98
N SER A 350 -9.93 14.47 -25.00
CA SER A 350 -10.84 15.34 -24.28
C SER A 350 -10.65 15.32 -22.77
N PHE A 351 -10.05 14.26 -22.21
CA PHE A 351 -9.75 14.16 -20.78
C PHE A 351 -8.34 14.61 -20.39
N HIS A 352 -7.41 14.76 -21.35
CA HIS A 352 -5.98 14.98 -21.05
C HIS A 352 -5.71 16.28 -20.31
N GLU A 353 -6.45 17.35 -20.62
CA GLU A 353 -6.31 18.65 -19.96
C GLU A 353 -6.56 18.56 -18.45
N GLU A 354 -7.46 17.69 -18.02
CA GLU A 354 -7.82 17.56 -16.61
C GLU A 354 -6.63 17.07 -15.76
N TYR A 355 -5.72 16.29 -16.36
CA TYR A 355 -4.55 15.72 -15.67
C TYR A 355 -3.35 16.65 -15.60
N LYS A 356 -3.20 17.62 -16.52
CA LYS A 356 -2.01 18.50 -16.58
C LYS A 356 -1.71 19.23 -15.27
N THR A 357 -2.76 19.54 -14.51
CA THR A 357 -2.66 20.29 -13.25
C THR A 357 -2.60 19.40 -12.00
N LYS A 358 -2.73 18.07 -12.15
CA LYS A 358 -2.87 17.13 -11.02
C LYS A 358 -1.52 16.56 -10.63
N LYS A 359 -1.03 17.00 -9.47
CA LYS A 359 0.16 16.40 -8.85
C LYS A 359 -0.14 14.98 -8.36
N GLY A 360 0.85 14.09 -8.50
CA GLY A 360 0.76 12.70 -8.01
C GLY A 360 0.00 11.73 -8.92
N VAL A 361 -0.32 12.12 -10.15
CA VAL A 361 -0.84 11.23 -11.20
C VAL A 361 0.00 11.39 -12.47
N LYS A 362 0.44 10.27 -13.04
CA LYS A 362 1.16 10.22 -14.32
C LYS A 362 0.16 9.82 -15.41
N LEU A 363 -0.16 10.74 -16.31
CA LEU A 363 -1.01 10.45 -17.48
C LEU A 363 -0.16 9.77 -18.58
N LEU A 364 -0.65 8.65 -19.09
CA LEU A 364 -0.22 8.01 -20.32
C LEU A 364 -1.29 8.30 -21.40
N PRO A 365 -1.05 9.26 -22.30
CA PRO A 365 -2.03 9.72 -23.29
C PRO A 365 -2.10 8.76 -24.50
N TYR A 366 -2.25 7.46 -24.22
CA TYR A 366 -2.21 6.37 -25.19
C TYR A 366 -3.31 5.35 -24.90
N ALA A 367 -3.69 4.57 -25.91
CA ALA A 367 -4.50 3.38 -25.71
C ALA A 367 -3.63 2.22 -25.20
N ALA A 368 -4.02 1.60 -24.09
CA ALA A 368 -3.47 0.30 -23.72
C ALA A 368 -3.78 -0.70 -24.85
N TRP A 369 -2.75 -1.34 -25.39
CA TRP A 369 -2.89 -2.27 -26.51
C TRP A 369 -1.91 -3.44 -26.42
N VAL A 370 -2.02 -4.39 -27.36
CA VAL A 370 -1.18 -5.60 -27.39
C VAL A 370 0.21 -5.37 -27.99
N ARG A 371 0.40 -4.25 -28.70
CA ARG A 371 1.67 -3.83 -29.32
C ARG A 371 1.66 -2.33 -29.62
N ASN A 372 2.83 -1.77 -29.93
CA ASN A 372 2.93 -0.39 -30.39
C ASN A 372 2.41 -0.28 -31.84
N GLU A 373 1.26 0.37 -32.04
CA GLU A 373 0.73 0.65 -33.37
C GLU A 373 -0.28 1.81 -33.36
N THR A 374 -0.60 2.34 -34.55
CA THR A 374 -1.68 3.33 -34.70
C THR A 374 -3.02 2.62 -34.79
N LEU A 375 -3.99 3.08 -34.01
CA LEU A 375 -5.32 2.51 -33.90
C LEU A 375 -6.38 3.54 -34.32
N SER A 376 -7.56 3.04 -34.66
CA SER A 376 -8.77 3.83 -34.88
C SER A 376 -9.57 3.92 -33.59
N PHE A 377 -9.99 5.13 -33.22
CA PHE A 377 -10.88 5.41 -32.09
C PHE A 377 -12.26 5.81 -32.61
N GLU A 378 -13.26 4.95 -32.41
CA GLU A 378 -14.65 5.21 -32.79
C GLU A 378 -15.44 5.75 -31.60
N ILE A 379 -16.00 6.95 -31.72
CA ILE A 379 -16.87 7.54 -30.70
C ILE A 379 -18.32 7.24 -31.08
N SER A 380 -19.02 6.43 -30.28
CA SER A 380 -20.42 6.13 -30.54
C SER A 380 -21.29 7.33 -30.15
N HIS A 381 -21.83 8.07 -31.12
CA HIS A 381 -22.92 9.01 -30.87
C HIS A 381 -24.24 8.23 -30.70
N ASN A 382 -24.91 8.40 -29.55
CA ASN A 382 -26.27 7.90 -29.38
C ASN A 382 -27.22 8.77 -30.22
N PRO A 383 -28.10 8.20 -31.06
CA PRO A 383 -29.05 8.96 -31.88
C PRO A 383 -30.27 9.44 -31.10
N ASP A 384 -30.14 9.70 -29.79
CA ASP A 384 -31.24 10.16 -28.94
C ASP A 384 -31.30 11.71 -28.99
N PRO A 385 -32.30 12.33 -29.67
CA PRO A 385 -32.36 13.78 -29.87
C PRO A 385 -32.51 14.56 -28.55
N SER A 386 -32.85 13.87 -27.47
CA SER A 386 -32.97 14.45 -26.12
C SER A 386 -31.62 14.62 -25.40
N SER A 387 -30.52 14.13 -25.97
CA SER A 387 -29.18 14.16 -25.37
C SER A 387 -28.27 15.28 -25.86
N GLU A 388 -28.66 15.98 -26.94
CA GLU A 388 -27.90 17.12 -27.48
C GLU A 388 -27.87 18.31 -26.49
N GLU A 389 -28.90 18.48 -25.67
CA GLU A 389 -28.91 19.50 -24.60
C GLU A 389 -28.02 19.17 -23.39
N ARG A 390 -27.43 17.95 -23.33
CA ARG A 390 -26.57 17.51 -22.21
C ARG A 390 -25.11 17.25 -22.57
N GLY A 391 -24.64 17.66 -23.75
CA GLY A 391 -23.21 17.75 -24.09
C GLY A 391 -22.35 16.49 -23.86
N GLY A 392 -22.95 15.30 -23.80
CA GLY A 392 -22.25 14.06 -23.46
C GLY A 392 -21.65 13.39 -24.69
N ARG A 393 -20.34 13.54 -24.90
CA ARG A 393 -19.60 12.74 -25.91
C ARG A 393 -19.64 11.26 -25.50
N GLY A 394 -19.91 10.37 -26.46
CA GLY A 394 -20.03 8.93 -26.22
C GLY A 394 -18.72 8.26 -25.81
N MET A 395 -18.77 7.04 -25.26
CA MET A 395 -17.57 6.27 -24.91
C MET A 395 -16.89 5.77 -26.18
N GLY A 396 -15.60 6.08 -26.34
CA GLY A 396 -14.87 5.72 -27.54
C GLY A 396 -14.27 4.32 -27.48
N ARG A 397 -14.06 3.73 -28.66
CA ARG A 397 -13.71 2.33 -28.86
C ARG A 397 -12.49 2.18 -29.72
N ILE A 398 -11.58 1.33 -29.28
CA ILE A 398 -10.34 1.05 -29.98
C ILE A 398 -10.59 -0.09 -30.98
N GLN A 399 -10.20 0.11 -32.24
CA GLN A 399 -10.16 -0.94 -33.26
C GLN A 399 -8.85 -0.87 -34.05
N PRO A 400 -8.33 -2.00 -34.57
CA PRO A 400 -7.27 -2.01 -35.56
C PRO A 400 -7.72 -1.27 -36.83
N VAL A 401 -6.80 -0.53 -37.46
CA VAL A 401 -7.09 0.20 -38.71
C VAL A 401 -7.36 -0.82 -39.83
N LYS A 402 -8.63 -0.99 -40.23
CA LYS A 402 -9.00 -1.82 -41.39
C LYS A 402 -8.86 -1.03 -42.69
N SER A 403 -8.16 -1.61 -43.66
CA SER A 403 -8.06 -1.09 -45.02
C SER A 403 -9.42 -1.17 -45.73
N LYS A 404 -10.06 -0.01 -45.94
CA LYS A 404 -11.26 0.24 -46.76
C LYS A 404 -12.60 -0.33 -46.23
N GLY A 405 -13.53 0.59 -45.97
CA GLY A 405 -14.95 0.30 -45.80
C GLY A 405 -15.72 1.55 -45.35
N SER A 406 -16.51 2.11 -46.26
CA SER A 406 -17.33 3.32 -46.12
C SER A 406 -18.23 3.32 -44.86
N SER A 407 -17.99 4.23 -43.93
CA SER A 407 -19.04 5.07 -43.33
C SER A 407 -18.38 6.23 -42.58
N VAL A 408 -18.94 7.42 -42.74
CA VAL A 408 -18.49 8.69 -42.13
C VAL A 408 -18.71 8.60 -40.62
N ARG A 409 -17.80 7.95 -39.90
CA ARG A 409 -17.65 8.08 -38.45
C ARG A 409 -16.39 8.89 -38.21
N GLU A 410 -16.44 9.83 -37.28
CA GLU A 410 -15.29 10.62 -36.86
C GLU A 410 -14.30 9.67 -36.17
N VAL A 411 -13.43 9.04 -36.96
CA VAL A 411 -12.43 8.10 -36.49
C VAL A 411 -11.16 8.87 -36.17
N ASP A 412 -10.94 9.17 -34.90
CA ASP A 412 -9.70 9.76 -34.44
C ASP A 412 -8.59 8.70 -34.51
N LYS A 413 -7.46 9.03 -35.11
CA LYS A 413 -6.26 8.20 -35.04
C LYS A 413 -5.60 8.40 -33.68
N ILE A 414 -5.43 7.31 -32.94
CA ILE A 414 -4.79 7.30 -31.63
C ILE A 414 -3.59 6.34 -31.64
N GLN A 415 -2.66 6.55 -30.71
CA GLN A 415 -1.51 5.66 -30.57
C GLN A 415 -1.80 4.62 -29.49
N GLY A 416 -1.70 3.34 -29.86
CA GLY A 416 -1.67 2.22 -28.94
C GLY A 416 -0.22 1.89 -28.55
N PHE A 417 -0.02 1.45 -27.31
CA PHE A 417 1.27 0.97 -26.83
C PHE A 417 1.16 -0.46 -26.28
N ASP A 418 2.26 -1.21 -26.31
CA ASP A 418 2.35 -2.53 -25.68
C ASP A 418 2.22 -2.39 -24.16
N PHE A 419 1.00 -2.58 -23.67
CA PHE A 419 0.66 -2.41 -22.26
C PHE A 419 1.37 -3.44 -21.40
N ALA A 420 1.45 -4.69 -21.85
CA ALA A 420 2.11 -5.76 -21.09
C ALA A 420 3.61 -5.49 -20.94
N ASN A 421 4.28 -5.06 -22.01
CA ASN A 421 5.69 -4.66 -21.94
C ASN A 421 5.87 -3.43 -21.04
N TRP A 422 4.95 -2.48 -21.07
CA TRP A 422 5.02 -1.32 -20.17
C TRP A 422 4.88 -1.71 -18.70
N VAL A 423 3.96 -2.62 -18.34
CA VAL A 423 3.81 -3.13 -16.96
C VAL A 423 5.15 -3.74 -16.49
N LYS A 424 5.76 -4.62 -17.29
CA LYS A 424 7.04 -5.27 -16.97
C LYS A 424 8.21 -4.31 -16.80
N ASN A 425 8.17 -3.14 -17.43
CA ASN A 425 9.20 -2.11 -17.32
C ASN A 425 8.90 -1.07 -16.22
N THR A 426 7.70 -1.11 -15.64
CA THR A 426 7.24 -0.11 -14.65
C THR A 426 7.24 -0.69 -13.23
N VAL A 427 6.81 -1.94 -13.09
CA VAL A 427 6.66 -2.64 -11.81
C VAL A 427 7.49 -3.94 -11.75
N SER A 428 7.67 -4.45 -10.54
CA SER A 428 8.43 -5.63 -10.17
C SER A 428 7.62 -6.48 -9.20
N GLU A 429 8.02 -7.73 -8.97
CA GLU A 429 7.31 -8.68 -8.09
C GLU A 429 7.24 -8.22 -6.62
N GLN A 430 8.14 -7.32 -6.22
CA GLN A 430 8.17 -6.74 -4.87
C GLN A 430 7.18 -5.60 -4.70
N ASP A 431 6.67 -5.00 -5.78
CA ASP A 431 5.70 -3.91 -5.68
C ASP A 431 4.33 -4.43 -5.27
N PHE A 432 3.51 -3.56 -4.68
CA PHE A 432 2.08 -3.79 -4.50
C PHE A 432 1.32 -3.11 -5.64
N VAL A 433 0.67 -3.88 -6.51
CA VAL A 433 0.09 -3.36 -7.75
C VAL A 433 -1.42 -3.62 -7.81
N VAL A 434 -2.17 -2.53 -7.91
CA VAL A 434 -3.62 -2.52 -8.08
C VAL A 434 -3.94 -2.00 -9.47
N MET A 435 -4.78 -2.71 -10.22
CA MET A 435 -5.21 -2.29 -11.55
C MET A 435 -6.72 -2.20 -11.64
N LYS A 436 -7.25 -1.10 -12.17
CA LYS A 436 -8.62 -1.00 -12.66
C LYS A 436 -8.61 -0.98 -14.18
N MET A 437 -9.48 -1.76 -14.82
CA MET A 437 -9.56 -1.85 -16.27
C MET A 437 -11.00 -1.73 -16.76
N ASP A 438 -11.21 -0.80 -17.67
CA ASP A 438 -12.48 -0.44 -18.31
C ASP A 438 -12.15 0.17 -19.67
N VAL A 439 -12.07 -0.67 -20.70
CA VAL A 439 -11.44 -0.33 -21.98
C VAL A 439 -12.34 -0.64 -23.17
N GLU A 440 -13.66 -0.66 -22.93
CA GLU A 440 -14.67 -0.68 -23.97
C GLU A 440 -14.55 -1.85 -24.96
N GLY A 441 -14.18 -3.05 -24.47
CA GLY A 441 -14.19 -4.31 -25.23
C GLY A 441 -12.81 -4.92 -25.48
N THR A 442 -11.73 -4.15 -25.32
CA THR A 442 -10.35 -4.65 -25.55
C THR A 442 -9.80 -5.45 -24.37
N GLU A 443 -10.59 -5.71 -23.33
CA GLU A 443 -10.22 -6.60 -22.22
C GLU A 443 -9.83 -7.99 -22.73
N PHE A 444 -10.51 -8.45 -23.79
CA PHE A 444 -10.30 -9.75 -24.43
C PHE A 444 -9.04 -9.82 -25.30
N ASP A 445 -8.37 -8.70 -25.55
CA ASP A 445 -7.05 -8.66 -26.20
C ASP A 445 -5.95 -8.46 -25.14
N LEU A 446 -6.18 -7.52 -24.21
CA LEU A 446 -5.20 -7.13 -23.20
C LEU A 446 -4.94 -8.21 -22.16
N ILE A 447 -5.99 -8.85 -21.61
CA ILE A 447 -5.81 -9.83 -20.55
C ILE A 447 -5.09 -11.08 -21.06
N PRO A 448 -5.46 -11.68 -22.22
CA PRO A 448 -4.67 -12.77 -22.79
C PRO A 448 -3.21 -12.38 -23.06
N ARG A 449 -2.94 -11.14 -23.49
CA ARG A 449 -1.57 -10.65 -23.67
C ARG A 449 -0.80 -10.54 -22.34
N LEU A 450 -1.45 -10.13 -21.25
CA LEU A 450 -0.83 -10.11 -19.92
C LEU A 450 -0.46 -11.52 -19.45
N PHE A 451 -1.30 -12.52 -19.74
CA PHE A 451 -0.98 -13.93 -19.50
C PHE A 451 0.18 -14.42 -20.37
N GLU A 452 0.10 -14.20 -21.69
CA GLU A 452 1.11 -14.65 -22.65
C GLU A 452 2.51 -14.16 -22.31
N THR A 453 2.63 -12.94 -21.78
CA THR A 453 3.91 -12.28 -21.48
C THR A 453 4.39 -12.47 -20.03
N GLY A 454 3.57 -13.09 -19.18
CA GLY A 454 3.79 -13.18 -17.73
C GLY A 454 3.61 -11.86 -16.97
N ALA A 455 3.20 -10.78 -17.64
CA ALA A 455 2.99 -9.47 -17.00
C ALA A 455 1.88 -9.51 -15.93
N ILE A 456 0.92 -10.42 -16.07
CA ILE A 456 -0.16 -10.62 -15.09
C ILE A 456 0.37 -10.98 -13.70
N CYS A 457 1.52 -11.64 -13.61
CA CYS A 457 2.11 -12.08 -12.33
C CYS A 457 2.61 -10.91 -11.46
N LEU A 458 2.74 -9.72 -12.05
CA LEU A 458 3.17 -8.48 -11.39
C LEU A 458 1.99 -7.70 -10.80
N ILE A 459 0.76 -8.20 -10.93
CA ILE A 459 -0.46 -7.51 -10.49
C ILE A 459 -1.08 -8.30 -9.33
N ASP A 460 -1.31 -7.64 -8.19
CA ASP A 460 -1.87 -8.29 -7.00
C ASP A 460 -3.40 -8.26 -6.98
N GLU A 461 -4.00 -7.14 -7.42
CA GLU A 461 -5.45 -6.91 -7.35
C GLU A 461 -5.99 -6.23 -8.61
N ILE A 462 -7.10 -6.75 -9.16
CA ILE A 462 -7.74 -6.27 -10.39
C ILE A 462 -9.22 -5.95 -10.17
N PHE A 463 -9.63 -4.77 -10.62
CA PHE A 463 -11.02 -4.35 -10.77
C PHE A 463 -11.35 -4.31 -12.26
N LEU A 464 -12.11 -5.29 -12.75
CA LEU A 464 -12.35 -5.46 -14.18
C LEU A 464 -13.80 -5.15 -14.54
N GLU A 465 -14.01 -4.12 -15.35
CA GLU A 465 -15.27 -3.92 -16.08
C GLU A 465 -15.21 -4.63 -17.42
N CYS A 466 -15.81 -5.82 -17.47
CA CYS A 466 -15.85 -6.59 -18.70
C CYS A 466 -17.03 -6.17 -19.59
N HIS A 467 -16.71 -5.86 -20.84
CA HIS A 467 -17.68 -5.41 -21.83
C HIS A 467 -18.18 -6.55 -22.71
N TYR A 468 -19.49 -6.75 -22.74
CA TYR A 468 -20.14 -7.87 -23.43
C TYR A 468 -21.49 -7.46 -24.02
N ASN A 469 -22.05 -8.35 -24.85
CA ASN A 469 -23.35 -8.22 -25.50
C ASN A 469 -24.49 -8.25 -24.47
N ARG A 470 -24.84 -7.07 -23.94
CA ARG A 470 -25.86 -6.85 -22.90
C ARG A 470 -27.26 -6.69 -23.48
N TRP A 471 -28.28 -6.99 -22.67
CA TRP A 471 -29.67 -6.64 -22.96
C TRP A 471 -29.87 -5.12 -23.09
N GLN A 472 -30.63 -4.70 -24.09
CA GLN A 472 -30.92 -3.29 -24.30
C GLN A 472 -31.99 -2.80 -23.33
N LYS A 473 -31.74 -1.66 -22.68
CA LYS A 473 -32.68 -1.07 -21.71
C LYS A 473 -33.99 -0.58 -22.37
N CYS A 474 -33.91 -0.08 -23.61
CA CYS A 474 -35.06 0.43 -24.36
C CYS A 474 -36.01 -0.67 -24.84
N CYS A 475 -35.49 -1.88 -25.02
CA CYS A 475 -36.01 -2.81 -26.00
C CYS A 475 -35.95 -4.24 -25.42
N PRO A 476 -36.95 -4.65 -24.61
CA PRO A 476 -36.97 -5.97 -23.97
C PRO A 476 -36.81 -7.10 -24.99
N GLY A 477 -35.97 -8.09 -24.67
CA GLY A 477 -35.68 -9.21 -25.56
C GLY A 477 -34.68 -8.91 -26.68
N GLN A 478 -34.23 -7.67 -26.84
CA GLN A 478 -33.16 -7.32 -27.78
C GLN A 478 -31.83 -7.16 -27.05
N ARG A 479 -30.76 -7.66 -27.68
CA ARG A 479 -29.40 -7.47 -27.19
C ARG A 479 -28.65 -6.42 -27.99
N SER A 480 -27.65 -5.81 -27.39
CA SER A 480 -26.84 -4.78 -28.02
C SER A 480 -25.77 -5.40 -28.91
N SER A 481 -25.79 -5.10 -30.21
CA SER A 481 -24.69 -5.47 -31.12
C SER A 481 -23.40 -4.68 -30.87
N LYS A 482 -23.35 -3.88 -29.79
CA LYS A 482 -22.19 -3.07 -29.40
C LYS A 482 -20.95 -3.96 -29.17
N TYR A 483 -21.08 -5.12 -28.53
CA TYR A 483 -19.97 -6.06 -28.33
C TYR A 483 -20.35 -7.47 -28.81
N GLU A 484 -19.38 -8.24 -29.27
CA GLU A 484 -19.59 -9.61 -29.75
C GLU A 484 -19.56 -10.64 -28.61
N LYS A 485 -18.80 -10.35 -27.55
CA LYS A 485 -18.54 -11.30 -26.46
C LYS A 485 -19.76 -11.51 -25.58
N THR A 486 -19.87 -12.69 -24.99
CA THR A 486 -20.97 -13.06 -24.09
C THR A 486 -20.62 -12.82 -22.63
N TYR A 487 -21.63 -12.81 -21.76
CA TYR A 487 -21.41 -12.73 -20.32
C TYR A 487 -20.58 -13.92 -19.78
N GLY A 488 -20.84 -15.14 -20.30
CA GLY A 488 -20.06 -16.33 -19.94
C GLY A 488 -18.57 -16.16 -20.23
N GLN A 489 -18.22 -15.59 -21.39
CA GLN A 489 -16.82 -15.30 -21.73
C GLN A 489 -16.16 -14.28 -20.78
N CYS A 490 -16.93 -13.32 -20.24
CA CYS A 490 -16.41 -12.46 -19.18
C CYS A 490 -16.14 -13.24 -17.89
N LEU A 491 -17.00 -14.18 -17.52
CA LEU A 491 -16.79 -15.03 -16.35
C LEU A 491 -15.57 -15.94 -16.51
N ASP A 492 -15.37 -16.51 -17.70
CA ASP A 492 -14.18 -17.32 -18.00
C ASP A 492 -12.90 -16.50 -17.83
N LEU A 493 -12.91 -15.23 -18.26
CA LEU A 493 -11.79 -14.30 -18.10
C LEU A 493 -11.51 -14.00 -16.62
N LEU A 494 -12.55 -13.72 -15.83
CA LEU A 494 -12.44 -13.47 -14.39
C LEU A 494 -11.96 -14.71 -13.62
N ASN A 495 -12.44 -15.90 -13.97
CA ASN A 495 -11.99 -17.16 -13.39
C ASN A 495 -10.52 -17.41 -13.69
N SER A 496 -10.09 -17.22 -14.95
CA SER A 496 -8.70 -17.40 -15.35
C SER A 496 -7.74 -16.50 -14.55
N LEU A 497 -8.14 -15.25 -14.27
CA LEU A 497 -7.35 -14.34 -13.44
C LEU A 497 -7.24 -14.83 -11.99
N ARG A 498 -8.34 -15.33 -11.41
CA ARG A 498 -8.34 -15.90 -10.06
C ARG A 498 -7.47 -17.17 -9.99
N GLU A 499 -7.54 -18.02 -11.01
CA GLU A 499 -6.70 -19.23 -11.11
C GLU A 499 -5.20 -18.90 -11.17
N SER A 500 -4.83 -17.74 -11.75
CA SER A 500 -3.46 -17.24 -11.71
C SER A 500 -3.03 -16.57 -10.42
N GLY A 501 -3.86 -16.62 -9.37
CA GLY A 501 -3.51 -16.08 -8.05
C GLY A 501 -3.70 -14.58 -7.90
N VAL A 502 -4.35 -13.92 -8.86
CA VAL A 502 -4.66 -12.49 -8.78
C VAL A 502 -6.02 -12.31 -8.11
N LEU A 503 -6.11 -11.39 -7.15
CA LEU A 503 -7.38 -11.06 -6.52
C LEU A 503 -8.21 -10.22 -7.49
N VAL A 504 -9.36 -10.73 -7.94
CA VAL A 504 -10.14 -10.08 -9.01
C VAL A 504 -11.57 -9.80 -8.58
N HIS A 505 -12.01 -8.58 -8.88
CA HIS A 505 -13.31 -8.02 -8.54
C HIS A 505 -14.09 -7.65 -9.81
N GLN A 506 -15.35 -8.07 -9.90
CA GLN A 506 -16.27 -7.66 -10.97
C GLN A 506 -16.69 -6.19 -10.81
N TRP A 507 -16.40 -5.37 -11.82
CA TRP A 507 -16.67 -3.92 -11.88
C TRP A 507 -17.67 -3.57 -13.01
N TRP A 508 -18.41 -2.45 -12.89
CA TRP A 508 -19.50 -2.06 -13.81
C TRP A 508 -19.81 -0.56 -13.85
#